data_AF-A0A9Q0F8B0-F1
#
_entry.id   AF-A0A9Q0F8B0-F1
#
_cell.length_a   1.000
_cell.length_b   1.000
_cell.length_c   1.000
_cell.angle_alpha   90.00
_cell.angle_beta   90.00
_cell.angle_gamma   90.00
#
_symmetry.space_group_name_H-M   'P 1'
#
loop_
_entity.id
_entity.type
_entity.pdbx_description
1 polymer ?
#
loop_
_entity_poly.entity_id
_entity_poly.type
_entity_poly.pdbx_seq_one_letter_code
_entity_poly.pdbx_strand_id
1 'polypeptide(L)'
;MSKSKNHTAYNQSYKADKNGIKKPKRHNHTSTKGLLSPDHIFKYLVLYSHSMRFVHLCVGFILFSLIIFFSGSNSLRVENI
;
A
#
# COMPACT_ATOMS: atom_id res chain seq x y z
N MET A 1 -0.38 -2.58 -63.96
CA MET A 1 -0.16 -2.47 -62.50
C MET A 1 0.62 -1.19 -62.23
N SER A 2 0.02 -0.19 -61.58
CA SER A 2 0.71 1.05 -61.23
C SER A 2 1.54 0.81 -59.96
N LYS A 3 2.83 1.16 -59.97
CA LYS A 3 3.71 1.02 -58.80
C LYS A 3 3.32 2.05 -57.74
N SER A 4 3.06 1.61 -56.52
CA SER A 4 2.86 2.49 -55.35
C SER A 4 4.11 2.50 -54.46
N LYS A 5 4.15 3.41 -53.48
CA LYS A 5 5.27 3.51 -52.53
C LYS A 5 5.13 2.46 -51.43
N ASN A 6 6.19 1.68 -51.20
CA ASN A 6 6.14 0.50 -50.34
C ASN A 6 6.19 0.80 -48.84
N HIS A 7 6.83 1.90 -48.41
CA HIS A 7 6.89 2.34 -47.01
C HIS A 7 7.37 3.80 -46.94
N THR A 8 6.88 4.59 -45.99
CA THR A 8 7.40 5.93 -45.72
C THR A 8 7.16 6.35 -44.27
N ALA A 9 8.23 6.75 -43.58
CA ALA A 9 8.17 7.40 -42.26
C ALA A 9 8.16 8.94 -42.38
N TYR A 10 7.88 9.47 -43.57
CA TYR A 10 7.78 10.90 -43.79
C TYR A 10 6.70 11.52 -42.90
N ASN A 11 7.00 12.67 -42.30
CA ASN A 11 6.11 13.42 -41.40
C ASN A 11 5.74 12.70 -40.09
N GLN A 12 6.34 11.56 -39.77
CA GLN A 12 6.04 10.84 -38.51
C GLN A 12 6.64 11.56 -37.31
N SER A 13 7.92 11.95 -37.39
CA SER A 13 8.59 12.69 -36.31
C SER A 13 7.91 14.04 -36.06
N TYR A 14 7.58 14.79 -37.13
CA TYR A 14 6.89 16.07 -37.01
C TYR A 14 5.53 15.94 -36.30
N LYS A 15 4.76 14.89 -36.59
CA LYS A 15 3.49 14.62 -35.88
C LYS A 15 3.71 14.23 -34.41
N ALA A 16 4.73 13.42 -34.13
CA ALA A 16 5.07 13.02 -32.76
C ALA A 16 5.51 14.22 -31.92
N ASP A 17 6.34 15.10 -32.49
CA ASP A 17 6.84 16.30 -31.83
C ASP A 17 5.76 17.36 -31.65
N LYS A 18 4.79 17.46 -32.57
CA LYS A 18 3.63 18.35 -32.44
C LYS A 18 2.82 18.06 -31.17
N ASN A 19 2.66 16.80 -30.80
CA ASN A 19 1.99 16.39 -29.56
C ASN A 19 2.93 16.41 -28.34
N GLY A 20 4.24 16.53 -28.59
CA GLY A 20 5.31 16.43 -27.62
C GLY A 20 5.43 15.01 -27.05
N ILE A 21 6.56 14.36 -27.28
CA ILE A 21 6.84 13.03 -26.73
C ILE A 21 6.90 13.13 -25.19
N LYS A 22 5.83 12.72 -24.51
CA LYS A 22 5.72 12.80 -23.05
C LYS A 22 6.44 11.63 -22.41
N LYS A 23 7.28 11.93 -21.41
CA LYS A 23 7.92 10.92 -20.57
C LYS A 23 6.90 10.33 -19.58
N PRO A 24 6.99 9.03 -19.24
CA PRO A 24 6.11 8.44 -18.23
C PRO A 24 6.33 9.14 -16.88
N LYS A 25 5.24 9.39 -16.15
CA LYS A 25 5.29 10.01 -14.84
C LYS A 25 5.87 9.03 -13.82
N ARG A 26 6.94 9.43 -13.13
CA ARG A 26 7.50 8.65 -12.01
C ARG A 26 6.58 8.79 -10.80
N HIS A 27 6.17 7.66 -10.25
CA HIS A 27 5.41 7.57 -8.99
C HIS A 27 6.32 6.97 -7.93
N ASN A 28 6.17 7.39 -6.67
CA ASN A 28 7.02 6.90 -5.57
C ASN A 28 6.86 5.39 -5.33
N HIS A 29 5.66 4.85 -5.61
CA HIS A 29 5.37 3.43 -5.53
C HIS A 29 4.96 2.91 -6.91
N THR A 30 5.68 1.89 -7.40
CA THR A 30 5.36 1.22 -8.66
C THR A 30 4.37 0.08 -8.42
N SER A 31 3.66 -0.32 -9.47
CA SER A 31 2.78 -1.48 -9.41
C SER A 31 3.60 -2.77 -9.24
N THR A 32 3.16 -3.65 -8.36
CA THR A 32 3.75 -4.98 -8.12
C THR A 32 3.40 -6.03 -9.19
N LYS A 33 2.69 -5.64 -10.27
CA LYS A 33 2.33 -6.55 -11.37
C LYS A 33 3.58 -7.15 -12.01
N GLY A 34 3.72 -8.48 -11.94
CA GLY A 34 4.81 -9.25 -12.56
C GLY A 34 6.10 -9.39 -11.73
N LEU A 35 6.16 -8.84 -10.51
CA LEU A 35 7.35 -8.91 -9.64
C LEU A 35 7.30 -10.04 -8.61
N LEU A 36 6.13 -10.60 -8.33
CA LEU A 36 5.93 -11.59 -7.28
C LEU A 36 5.05 -12.71 -7.82
N SER A 37 5.54 -13.95 -7.74
CA SER A 37 4.68 -15.12 -7.85
C SER A 37 3.56 -15.03 -6.79
N PRO A 38 2.39 -15.65 -7.02
CA PRO A 38 1.27 -15.61 -6.08
C PRO A 38 1.71 -15.87 -4.63
N ASP A 39 2.64 -16.81 -4.45
CA ASP A 39 3.19 -17.24 -3.15
C ASP A 39 3.87 -16.11 -2.36
N HIS A 40 4.56 -15.20 -3.05
CA HIS A 40 5.20 -14.06 -2.39
C HIS A 40 4.17 -13.04 -1.92
N ILE A 41 3.10 -12.83 -2.67
CA ILE A 41 2.01 -11.91 -2.29
C ILE A 41 1.33 -12.38 -1.00
N PHE A 42 1.08 -13.69 -0.88
CA PHE A 42 0.51 -14.27 0.34
C PHE A 42 1.42 -14.04 1.57
N LYS A 43 2.74 -14.20 1.42
CA LYS A 43 3.68 -13.92 2.51
C LYS A 43 3.60 -12.48 3.01
N TYR A 44 3.59 -11.49 2.11
CA TYR A 44 3.49 -10.09 2.50
C TYR A 44 2.14 -9.74 3.15
N LEU A 45 1.02 -10.27 2.63
CA LEU A 45 -0.29 -10.06 3.25
C LEU A 45 -0.39 -10.71 4.64
N VAL A 46 0.11 -11.94 4.78
CA VAL A 46 0.08 -12.67 6.06
C VAL A 46 0.96 -11.98 7.10
N LEU A 47 2.18 -11.53 6.72
CA LEU A 47 3.06 -10.77 7.60
C LEU A 47 2.43 -9.43 8.03
N TYR A 48 1.78 -8.72 7.11
CA TYR A 48 1.06 -7.49 7.41
C TYR A 48 -0.13 -7.72 8.36
N SER A 49 -0.90 -8.80 8.14
CA SER A 49 -2.02 -9.17 8.99
C SER A 49 -1.57 -9.60 10.39
N HIS A 50 -0.45 -10.31 10.50
CA HIS A 50 0.11 -10.74 11.78
C HIS A 50 0.64 -9.55 12.61
N SER A 51 1.29 -8.57 11.96
CA SER A 51 1.73 -7.34 12.63
C SER A 51 0.56 -6.54 13.22
N MET A 52 -0.54 -6.41 12.47
CA MET A 52 -1.71 -5.66 12.92
C MET A 52 -2.44 -6.35 14.09
N ARG A 53 -2.50 -7.68 14.08
CA ARG A 53 -3.07 -8.47 15.20
C ARG A 53 -2.25 -8.34 16.47
N PHE A 54 -0.92 -8.30 16.36
CA PHE A 54 -0.02 -8.13 17.51
C PHE A 54 -0.21 -6.77 18.18
N VAL A 55 -0.34 -5.70 17.38
CA VAL A 55 -0.61 -4.35 17.88
C VAL A 55 -1.94 -4.29 18.62
N HIS A 56 -2.98 -4.92 18.09
CA HIS A 56 -4.30 -4.96 18.74
C HIS A 56 -4.28 -5.71 20.07
N LEU A 57 -3.55 -6.84 20.15
CA LEU A 57 -3.38 -7.60 21.39
C LEU A 57 -2.61 -6.81 22.45
N CYS A 58 -1.53 -6.12 22.09
CA CYS A 58 -0.78 -5.29 23.03
C CYS A 58 -1.60 -4.10 23.54
N VAL A 59 -2.25 -3.34 22.65
CA VAL A 59 -3.05 -2.18 23.05
C VAL A 59 -4.28 -2.60 23.88
N GLY A 60 -4.95 -3.69 23.50
CA GLY A 60 -6.06 -4.25 24.26
C GLY A 60 -5.66 -4.71 25.66
N PHE A 61 -4.50 -5.36 25.80
CA PHE A 61 -3.99 -5.80 27.10
C PHE A 61 -3.61 -4.63 28.03
N ILE A 62 -2.99 -3.59 27.48
CA ILE A 62 -2.65 -2.36 28.22
C ILE A 62 -3.92 -1.66 28.70
N LEU A 63 -4.91 -1.51 27.82
CA LEU A 63 -6.18 -0.86 28.17
C LEU A 63 -6.96 -1.66 29.22
N PHE A 64 -7.03 -2.98 29.08
CA PHE A 64 -7.67 -3.86 30.07
C PHE A 64 -6.99 -3.77 31.45
N SER A 65 -5.65 -3.75 31.48
CA SER A 65 -4.88 -3.60 32.72
C SER A 65 -5.14 -2.25 33.41
N LEU A 66 -5.24 -1.16 32.63
CA LEU A 66 -5.58 0.16 33.16
C LEU A 66 -7.01 0.19 33.75
N ILE A 67 -7.97 -0.45 33.10
CA ILE A 67 -9.36 -0.53 33.59
C ILE A 67 -9.42 -1.22 34.96
N ILE A 68 -8.74 -2.36 35.11
CA ILE A 68 -8.69 -3.10 36.38
C ILE A 68 -8.00 -2.27 37.48
N PHE A 69 -6.90 -1.60 37.17
CA PHE A 69 -6.16 -0.77 38.11
C PHE A 69 -6.97 0.44 38.61
N PHE A 70 -7.69 1.11 37.72
CA PHE A 70 -8.59 2.22 38.08
C PHE A 70 -9.86 1.73 38.80
N SER A 71 -10.37 0.54 38.47
CA SER A 71 -11.52 -0.04 39.18
C SER A 71 -11.16 -0.45 40.62
N GLY A 72 -9.98 -1.04 40.85
CA GLY A 72 -9.48 -1.41 42.18
C GLY A 72 -9.20 -0.19 43.09
N SER A 73 -8.71 0.91 42.52
CA SER A 73 -8.46 2.15 43.26
C SER A 73 -9.75 2.83 43.78
N ASN A 74 -10.90 2.56 43.19
CA ASN A 74 -12.19 3.09 43.67
C ASN A 74 -12.80 2.27 44.82
N SER A 75 -12.39 1.01 45.00
CA SER A 75 -12.92 0.15 46.09
C SER A 75 -12.28 0.47 47.45
N LEU A 76 -11.01 0.89 47.48
CA LEU A 76 -10.29 1.28 48.71
C LEU A 76 -10.63 2.70 49.21
N ARG A 77 -11.36 3.50 48.42
CA ARG A 77 -11.80 4.86 48.79
C ARG A 77 -13.18 4.88 49.48
N VAL A 78 -13.92 3.77 49.46
CA VAL A 78 -15.24 3.67 50.13
C VAL A 78 -15.11 3.14 51.57
N GLU A 79 -13.99 2.52 51.93
CA GLU A 79 -13.72 2.05 53.31
C GLU A 79 -13.05 3.10 54.22
N ASN A 80 -12.77 4.30 53.70
CA ASN A 80 -12.22 5.43 54.46
C ASN A 80 -13.10 6.69 54.35
N ILE A 81 -14.43 6.52 54.41
CA ILE A 81 -15.41 7.57 54.74
C ILE A 81 -16.31 7.04 55.85
#